data_AF-A0A3D5BKU3-F1
#
_entry.id   AF-A0A3D5BKU3-F1
#
_cell.length_a   1.000
_cell.length_b   1.000
_cell.length_c   1.000
_cell.angle_alpha   90.00
_cell.angle_beta   90.00
_cell.angle_gamma   90.00
#
_symmetry.space_group_name_H-M   'P 1'
#
loop_
_entity.id
_entity.type
_entity.pdbx_description
1 polymer ?
#
loop_
_entity_poly.entity_id
_entity_poly.type
_entity_poly.pdbx_seq_one_letter_code
_entity_poly.pdbx_strand_id
1 'polypeptide(L)'
;MILGRKSLIWPVKIMTSGTCCRTGRFIECRHGVQGGYLSNRIKHMKLPTFFCTAALLFASTQALAAYQLDLNIHQIKSPQGTLHVALYNNEANYDAGQQAVAVHKVAVSSNKVQLQFAGLAAGTYAIKIMHDENNNGELDRNMFGIPTEGYGFSNNGGQFGPSSFNEAAFTVSANQQLAIQLH
;
A
#
# COMPACT_ATOMS: atom_id res chain seq x y z
N MET A 1 -30.07 13.08 32.89
CA MET A 1 -28.90 13.90 33.27
C MET A 1 -28.04 14.04 32.03
N ILE A 2 -27.81 15.27 31.60
CA ILE A 2 -27.27 15.66 30.29
C ILE A 2 -25.73 15.77 30.40
N LEU A 3 -25.07 15.70 29.22
CA LEU A 3 -23.71 16.17 28.87
C LEU A 3 -22.63 15.07 28.84
N GLY A 4 -21.79 14.93 27.81
CA GLY A 4 -21.66 15.69 26.57
C GLY A 4 -20.48 15.14 25.75
N ARG A 5 -20.69 14.86 24.46
CA ARG A 5 -19.62 14.55 23.50
C ARG A 5 -19.02 15.87 23.01
N LYS A 6 -17.72 16.11 23.24
CA LYS A 6 -16.98 17.19 22.58
C LYS A 6 -16.34 16.62 21.32
N SER A 7 -16.95 16.89 20.17
CA SER A 7 -16.32 16.67 18.86
C SER A 7 -15.52 17.92 18.52
N LEU A 8 -14.24 17.71 18.22
CA LEU A 8 -13.27 18.74 17.85
C LEU A 8 -13.51 19.18 16.40
N ILE A 9 -13.90 20.44 16.27
CA ILE A 9 -14.14 21.14 15.01
C ILE A 9 -12.78 21.64 14.50
N TRP A 10 -12.36 21.16 13.32
CA TRP A 10 -11.27 21.76 12.55
C TRP A 10 -11.84 22.82 11.59
N PRO A 11 -11.25 24.02 11.49
CA PRO A 11 -11.73 25.03 10.56
C PRO A 11 -11.25 24.69 9.13
N VAL A 12 -12.20 24.32 8.26
CA VAL A 12 -11.98 24.35 6.80
C VAL A 12 -12.16 25.79 6.34
N LYS A 13 -11.06 26.41 5.92
CA LYS A 13 -11.03 27.76 5.36
C LYS A 13 -11.60 27.71 3.94
N ILE A 14 -12.83 28.17 3.79
CA ILE A 14 -13.48 28.38 2.48
C ILE A 14 -12.81 29.61 1.85
N MET A 15 -12.03 29.41 0.78
CA MET A 15 -11.55 30.49 -0.07
C MET A 15 -12.69 30.94 -0.98
N THR A 16 -13.23 32.12 -0.69
CA THR A 16 -14.19 32.83 -1.52
C THR A 16 -13.52 33.38 -2.77
N SER A 17 -14.15 33.16 -3.93
CA SER A 17 -13.87 33.82 -5.19
C SER A 17 -14.02 35.34 -5.10
N GLY A 18 -13.06 36.10 -5.62
CA GLY A 18 -13.16 37.54 -5.74
C GLY A 18 -12.04 38.12 -6.59
N THR A 19 -12.29 38.31 -7.89
CA THR A 19 -11.54 39.24 -8.73
C THR A 19 -12.40 40.47 -8.95
N CYS A 20 -12.05 41.54 -8.22
CA CYS A 20 -12.52 42.88 -8.45
C CYS A 20 -11.53 43.57 -9.39
N CYS A 21 -12.02 44.08 -10.52
CA CYS A 21 -11.30 45.07 -11.30
C CYS A 21 -12.32 45.96 -12.01
N ARG A 22 -12.52 47.19 -11.52
CA ARG A 22 -13.11 48.25 -12.33
C ARG A 22 -12.56 49.63 -11.97
N THR A 23 -11.63 50.02 -12.83
CA THR A 23 -11.23 51.35 -13.30
C THR A 23 -12.08 52.55 -12.88
N GLY A 24 -11.38 53.60 -12.44
CA GLY A 24 -11.95 54.89 -12.08
C GLY A 24 -12.43 55.74 -13.26
N ARG A 25 -13.55 56.43 -13.04
CA ARG A 25 -13.79 57.85 -13.37
C ARG A 25 -15.13 58.28 -12.78
N PHE A 26 -15.10 59.41 -12.08
CA PHE A 26 -16.26 60.17 -11.65
C PHE A 26 -16.87 60.89 -12.87
N ILE A 27 -18.19 60.73 -13.09
CA ILE A 27 -19.03 61.71 -13.79
C ILE A 27 -20.40 61.72 -13.06
N GLU A 28 -20.84 62.92 -12.71
CA GLU A 28 -22.07 63.21 -11.97
C GLU A 28 -23.37 62.98 -12.75
N CYS A 29 -24.38 62.57 -11.98
CA CYS A 29 -25.81 62.91 -11.97
C CYS A 29 -26.53 63.36 -13.25
N ARG A 30 -27.68 62.71 -13.53
CA ARG A 30 -28.97 63.39 -13.82
C ARG A 30 -30.17 62.48 -13.57
N HIS A 31 -31.17 63.00 -12.85
CA HIS A 31 -32.53 62.47 -12.80
C HIS A 31 -33.27 62.77 -14.10
N GLY A 32 -34.11 61.84 -14.55
CA GLY A 32 -35.03 62.01 -15.68
C GLY A 32 -36.08 60.91 -15.69
N VAL A 33 -37.29 61.26 -15.28
CA VAL A 33 -38.50 60.43 -15.31
C VAL A 33 -39.12 60.48 -16.71
N GLN A 34 -39.78 59.40 -17.12
CA GLN A 34 -41.07 59.32 -17.88
C GLN A 34 -41.05 58.25 -18.99
N GLY A 35 -41.95 57.28 -18.84
CA GLY A 35 -42.93 56.80 -19.84
C GLY A 35 -42.48 56.35 -21.23
N GLY A 36 -42.88 55.14 -21.61
CA GLY A 36 -42.92 54.74 -23.03
C GLY A 36 -43.14 53.26 -23.25
N TYR A 37 -44.38 52.88 -23.54
CA TYR A 37 -44.79 51.56 -24.01
C TYR A 37 -44.35 51.30 -25.47
N LEU A 38 -44.31 50.01 -25.82
CA LEU A 38 -44.28 49.41 -27.16
C LEU A 38 -42.92 49.37 -27.88
N SER A 39 -42.38 48.17 -28.05
CA SER A 39 -42.41 47.52 -29.38
C SER A 39 -41.61 46.23 -29.34
N ASN A 40 -42.29 45.13 -29.64
CA ASN A 40 -41.71 43.81 -29.78
C ASN A 40 -40.86 43.79 -31.06
N ARG A 41 -39.54 43.78 -30.93
CA ARG A 41 -38.63 43.39 -32.01
C ARG A 41 -37.80 42.21 -31.55
N ILE A 42 -38.31 41.02 -31.87
CA ILE A 42 -37.55 39.77 -31.93
C ILE A 42 -36.45 39.99 -32.97
N LYS A 43 -35.27 40.42 -32.51
CA LYS A 43 -34.06 40.32 -33.31
C LYS A 43 -33.56 38.91 -33.13
N HIS A 44 -33.73 38.10 -34.18
CA HIS A 44 -33.01 36.84 -34.36
C HIS A 44 -31.50 37.13 -34.23
N MET A 45 -30.94 36.88 -33.04
CA MET A 45 -29.51 37.02 -32.79
C MET A 45 -28.98 35.62 -32.49
N LYS A 46 -28.12 35.18 -33.40
CA LYS A 46 -27.56 33.85 -33.59
C LYS A 46 -27.05 33.21 -32.29
N LEU A 47 -27.47 31.97 -32.05
CA LEU A 47 -26.91 31.06 -31.05
C LEU A 47 -25.38 31.02 -31.24
N PRO A 48 -24.56 31.38 -30.24
CA PRO A 48 -23.16 31.02 -30.28
C PRO A 48 -23.08 29.52 -30.02
N THR A 49 -22.74 28.76 -31.05
CA THR A 49 -22.31 27.37 -30.95
C THR A 49 -21.07 27.34 -30.06
N PHE A 50 -21.27 27.25 -28.75
CA PHE A 50 -20.19 27.07 -27.80
C PHE A 50 -19.63 25.67 -28.05
N PHE A 51 -18.50 25.64 -28.76
CA PHE A 51 -17.75 24.44 -29.08
C PHE A 51 -17.46 23.67 -27.79
N CYS A 52 -17.96 22.43 -27.77
CA CYS A 52 -17.53 21.37 -26.87
C CYS A 52 -16.00 21.25 -26.89
N THR A 53 -15.36 21.57 -25.77
CA THR A 53 -14.09 20.93 -25.42
C THR A 53 -14.23 20.33 -24.04
N ALA A 54 -14.96 19.21 -23.98
CA ALA A 54 -14.83 18.28 -22.88
C ALA A 54 -13.44 17.64 -22.99
N ALA A 55 -12.45 18.19 -22.29
CA ALA A 55 -11.15 17.55 -22.14
C ALA A 55 -11.35 16.27 -21.32
N LEU A 56 -11.49 15.14 -22.02
CA LEU A 56 -11.47 13.81 -21.43
C LEU A 56 -10.06 13.58 -20.86
N LEU A 57 -9.92 13.78 -19.55
CA LEU A 57 -8.78 13.28 -18.78
C LEU A 57 -8.83 11.75 -18.81
N PHE A 58 -8.14 11.14 -19.78
CA PHE A 58 -7.85 9.72 -19.74
C PHE A 58 -6.87 9.46 -18.59
N ALA A 59 -7.41 9.20 -17.39
CA ALA A 59 -6.64 8.61 -16.32
C ALA A 59 -6.31 7.17 -16.73
N SER A 60 -5.08 6.94 -17.17
CA SER A 60 -4.56 5.60 -17.40
C SER A 60 -4.46 4.89 -16.05
N THR A 61 -5.45 4.07 -15.73
CA THR A 61 -5.35 3.13 -14.62
C THR A 61 -4.34 2.06 -15.00
N GLN A 62 -3.07 2.25 -14.62
CA GLN A 62 -2.09 1.18 -14.69
C GLN A 62 -2.56 0.08 -13.75
N ALA A 63 -2.93 -1.08 -14.29
CA ALA A 63 -3.26 -2.23 -13.48
C ALA A 63 -2.02 -2.60 -12.67
N LEU A 64 -2.10 -2.47 -11.35
CA LEU A 64 -1.07 -2.98 -10.45
C LEU A 64 -1.07 -4.50 -10.62
N ALA A 65 0.01 -5.03 -11.21
CA ALA A 65 0.18 -6.46 -11.33
C ALA A 65 0.27 -7.07 -9.93
N ALA A 66 -0.58 -8.06 -9.68
CA ALA A 66 -0.68 -8.79 -8.43
C ALA A 66 -0.25 -10.24 -8.70
N TYR A 67 0.86 -10.65 -8.11
CA TYR A 67 1.46 -11.95 -8.31
C TYR A 67 1.27 -12.86 -7.10
N GLN A 68 1.38 -14.15 -7.38
CA GLN A 68 1.34 -15.24 -6.42
C GLN A 68 2.73 -15.82 -6.23
N LEU A 69 3.11 -16.05 -4.98
CA LEU A 69 4.31 -16.78 -4.61
C LEU A 69 3.91 -18.05 -3.85
N ASP A 70 4.12 -19.20 -4.47
CA ASP A 70 3.93 -20.50 -3.83
C ASP A 70 5.23 -20.94 -3.16
N LEU A 71 5.19 -21.16 -1.84
CA LEU A 71 6.35 -21.49 -1.04
C LEU A 71 6.30 -22.94 -0.58
N ASN A 72 7.31 -23.72 -0.96
CA ASN A 72 7.53 -25.08 -0.47
C ASN A 72 8.67 -25.09 0.55
N ILE A 73 8.34 -25.48 1.78
CA ILE A 73 9.30 -25.59 2.89
C ILE A 73 9.61 -27.06 3.08
N HIS A 74 10.89 -27.40 3.16
CA HIS A 74 11.39 -28.77 3.26
C HIS A 74 12.39 -28.95 4.40
N GLN A 75 12.71 -30.21 4.71
CA GLN A 75 13.67 -30.61 5.73
C GLN A 75 13.31 -30.14 7.15
N ILE A 76 12.01 -30.06 7.43
CA ILE A 76 11.52 -29.82 8.79
C ILE A 76 11.84 -31.07 9.62
N LYS A 77 12.76 -30.94 10.57
CA LYS A 77 13.30 -32.08 11.35
C LYS A 77 12.29 -32.62 12.36
N SER A 78 11.48 -31.74 12.93
CA SER A 78 10.52 -32.04 13.98
C SER A 78 9.10 -31.72 13.48
N PRO A 79 8.24 -32.71 13.19
CA PRO A 79 6.91 -32.46 12.62
C PRO A 79 5.89 -32.02 13.68
N GLN A 80 6.23 -31.00 14.47
CA GLN A 80 5.43 -30.44 15.54
C GLN A 80 5.67 -28.92 15.67
N GLY A 81 4.84 -28.24 16.44
CA GLY A 81 4.98 -26.80 16.68
C GLY A 81 4.50 -25.96 15.50
N THR A 82 5.08 -24.78 15.34
CA THR A 82 4.59 -23.75 14.40
C THR A 82 5.74 -23.19 13.56
N LEU A 83 5.54 -23.05 12.24
CA LEU A 83 6.39 -22.26 11.38
C LEU A 83 5.93 -20.81 11.33
N HIS A 84 6.87 -19.91 11.59
CA HIS A 84 6.72 -18.48 11.41
C HIS A 84 7.45 -18.09 10.13
N VAL A 85 6.70 -17.64 9.13
CA VAL A 85 7.24 -17.28 7.81
C VAL A 85 6.96 -15.81 7.58
N ALA A 86 8.02 -15.01 7.52
CA ALA A 86 7.93 -13.56 7.35
C ALA A 86 8.54 -13.13 6.01
N LEU A 87 7.77 -12.37 5.23
CA LEU A 87 8.15 -11.81 3.94
C LEU A 87 8.49 -10.32 4.13
N TYR A 88 9.61 -9.88 3.58
CA TYR A 88 10.11 -8.51 3.64
C TYR A 88 10.38 -7.98 2.25
N ASN A 89 10.21 -6.67 2.06
CA ASN A 89 10.54 -5.95 0.82
C ASN A 89 11.54 -4.80 1.04
N ASN A 90 12.15 -4.76 2.23
CA ASN A 90 13.07 -3.70 2.65
C ASN A 90 14.16 -4.29 3.54
N GLU A 91 15.41 -3.91 3.29
CA GLU A 91 16.59 -4.40 3.99
C GLU A 91 16.60 -4.07 5.48
N ALA A 92 16.34 -2.81 5.86
CA ALA A 92 16.34 -2.40 7.27
C ALA A 92 15.29 -3.17 8.10
N ASN A 93 14.09 -3.35 7.53
CA ASN A 93 13.02 -4.13 8.15
C ASN A 93 13.37 -5.62 8.24
N TYR A 94 14.00 -6.16 7.19
CA TYR A 94 14.48 -7.53 7.18
C TYR A 94 15.55 -7.75 8.27
N ASP A 95 16.57 -6.91 8.33
CA ASP A 95 17.67 -7.02 9.30
C ASP A 95 17.18 -6.87 10.74
N ALA A 96 16.28 -5.91 10.99
CA ALA A 96 15.65 -5.72 12.29
C ALA A 96 14.64 -6.83 12.66
N GLY A 97 14.17 -7.62 11.67
CA GLY A 97 13.09 -8.60 11.87
C GLY A 97 11.75 -7.94 12.21
N GLN A 98 11.49 -6.75 11.66
CA GLN A 98 10.33 -5.92 11.99
C GLN A 98 9.59 -5.50 10.73
N GLN A 99 8.30 -5.18 10.85
CA GLN A 99 7.49 -4.63 9.75
C GLN A 99 7.54 -5.48 8.46
N ALA A 100 7.45 -6.80 8.61
CA ALA A 100 7.24 -7.70 7.49
C ALA A 100 5.97 -7.30 6.72
N VAL A 101 6.02 -7.40 5.39
CA VAL A 101 4.86 -7.09 4.53
C VAL A 101 3.78 -8.16 4.63
N ALA A 102 4.16 -9.39 4.96
CA ALA A 102 3.25 -10.49 5.22
C ALA A 102 3.90 -11.48 6.19
N VAL A 103 3.07 -12.10 7.04
CA VAL A 103 3.50 -13.13 7.98
C VAL A 103 2.48 -14.27 7.96
N HIS A 104 2.97 -15.49 7.89
CA HIS A 104 2.19 -16.69 8.12
C HIS A 104 2.67 -17.41 9.38
N LYS A 105 1.71 -17.95 10.13
CA LYS A 105 1.94 -18.94 11.20
C LYS A 105 1.24 -20.22 10.79
N VAL A 106 2.00 -21.29 10.61
CA VAL A 106 1.48 -22.57 10.08
C VAL A 106 1.86 -23.69 11.02
N ALA A 107 0.86 -24.44 11.52
CA ALA A 107 1.13 -25.62 12.33
C ALA A 107 1.90 -26.66 11.51
N VAL A 108 2.94 -27.23 12.11
CA VAL A 108 3.75 -28.26 11.47
C VAL A 108 3.23 -29.62 11.87
N SER A 109 2.90 -30.44 10.87
CA SER A 109 2.48 -31.83 11.07
C SER A 109 3.24 -32.82 10.18
N SER A 110 4.21 -32.34 9.40
CA SER A 110 5.01 -33.17 8.50
C SER A 110 6.38 -32.54 8.24
N ASN A 111 7.26 -33.26 7.54
CA ASN A 111 8.58 -32.75 7.16
C ASN A 111 8.56 -31.73 6.01
N LYS A 112 7.36 -31.40 5.49
CA LYS A 112 7.14 -30.43 4.43
C LYS A 112 5.93 -29.55 4.73
N VAL A 113 6.00 -28.28 4.35
CA VAL A 113 4.87 -27.34 4.44
C VAL A 113 4.77 -26.57 3.13
N GLN A 114 3.54 -26.34 2.67
CA GLN A 114 3.24 -25.52 1.50
C GLN A 114 2.37 -24.35 1.95
N LEU A 115 2.72 -23.15 1.52
CA LEU A 115 1.92 -21.95 1.76
C LEU A 115 2.01 -21.00 0.57
N GLN A 116 1.14 -20.00 0.56
CA GLN A 116 1.02 -19.08 -0.56
C GLN A 116 0.94 -17.64 -0.07
N PHE A 117 1.73 -16.76 -0.69
CA PHE A 117 1.53 -15.32 -0.63
C PHE A 117 0.82 -14.88 -1.92
N ALA A 118 -0.31 -14.22 -1.79
CA ALA A 118 -1.07 -13.68 -2.92
C ALA A 118 -1.08 -12.15 -2.89
N GLY A 119 -1.30 -11.53 -4.05
CA GLY A 119 -1.43 -10.07 -4.14
C GLY A 119 -0.11 -9.32 -4.05
N LEU A 120 1.02 -9.96 -4.37
CA LEU A 120 2.34 -9.34 -4.32
C LEU A 120 2.53 -8.40 -5.52
N ALA A 121 2.95 -7.16 -5.25
CA ALA A 121 3.39 -6.27 -6.31
C ALA A 121 4.69 -6.78 -6.94
N ALA A 122 5.00 -6.31 -8.15
CA ALA A 122 6.34 -6.51 -8.72
C ALA A 122 7.39 -5.89 -7.79
N GLY A 123 8.45 -6.61 -7.45
CA GLY A 123 9.50 -6.09 -6.57
C GLY A 123 10.48 -7.12 -6.07
N THR A 124 11.41 -6.67 -5.23
CA THR A 124 12.41 -7.52 -4.58
C THR A 124 11.94 -7.86 -3.17
N TYR A 125 12.02 -9.13 -2.82
CA TYR A 125 11.57 -9.65 -1.55
C TYR A 125 12.60 -10.59 -0.93
N ALA A 126 12.54 -10.77 0.39
CA ALA A 126 13.30 -11.75 1.14
C ALA A 126 12.41 -12.42 2.19
N ILE A 127 12.66 -13.70 2.48
CA ILE A 127 11.89 -14.51 3.43
C ILE A 127 12.80 -14.95 4.58
N LYS A 128 12.29 -14.83 5.81
CA LYS A 128 12.83 -15.50 7.00
C LYS A 128 11.82 -16.54 7.48
N ILE A 129 12.32 -17.72 7.83
CA ILE A 129 11.55 -18.81 8.41
C ILE A 129 12.16 -19.19 9.76
N MET A 130 11.30 -19.30 10.76
CA MET A 130 11.62 -19.79 12.08
C MET A 130 10.65 -20.92 12.40
N HIS A 131 11.18 -22.04 12.89
CA HIS A 131 10.41 -23.16 13.39
C HIS A 131 10.43 -23.12 14.90
N ASP A 132 9.28 -22.84 15.48
CA ASP A 132 9.05 -22.80 16.92
C ASP A 132 8.44 -24.15 17.33
N GLU A 133 9.29 -25.06 17.80
CA GLU A 133 8.89 -26.44 18.10
C GLU A 133 8.08 -26.52 19.39
N ASN A 134 8.37 -25.63 20.35
CA ASN A 134 7.75 -25.62 21.68
C ASN A 134 6.61 -24.60 21.84
N ASN A 135 6.34 -23.79 20.80
CA ASN A 135 5.33 -22.73 20.73
C ASN A 135 5.54 -21.59 21.73
N ASN A 136 6.79 -21.23 22.04
CA ASN A 136 7.10 -20.10 22.93
C ASN A 136 7.12 -18.74 22.20
N GLY A 137 7.05 -18.73 20.87
CA GLY A 137 7.05 -17.56 20.01
C GLY A 137 8.44 -16.99 19.71
N GLU A 138 9.51 -17.65 20.14
CA GLU A 138 10.90 -17.26 19.97
C GLU A 138 11.67 -18.33 19.18
N LEU A 139 12.84 -17.97 18.66
CA LEU A 139 13.78 -18.95 18.11
C LEU A 139 14.72 -19.35 19.23
N ASP A 140 14.60 -20.58 19.72
CA ASP A 140 15.45 -21.04 20.81
C ASP A 140 16.91 -21.10 20.39
N ARG A 141 17.80 -20.72 21.30
CA ARG A 141 19.25 -20.69 21.11
C ARG A 141 19.96 -21.30 22.30
N ASN A 142 21.09 -21.95 22.05
CA ASN A 142 21.95 -22.46 23.11
C ASN A 142 22.77 -21.33 23.78
N MET A 143 23.57 -21.68 24.80
CA MET A 143 24.42 -20.73 25.53
C MET A 143 25.46 -19.99 24.68
N PHE A 144 25.70 -20.44 23.44
CA PHE A 144 26.59 -19.80 22.47
C PHE A 144 25.83 -18.98 21.42
N GLY A 145 24.51 -18.82 21.55
CA GLY A 145 23.67 -18.07 20.62
C GLY A 145 23.32 -18.80 19.32
N ILE A 146 23.64 -20.09 19.21
CA ILE A 146 23.34 -20.89 18.02
C ILE A 146 21.90 -21.39 18.12
N PRO A 147 21.07 -21.22 17.07
CA PRO A 147 19.71 -21.76 17.04
C PRO A 147 19.69 -23.27 17.34
N THR A 148 18.82 -23.68 18.25
CA THR A 148 18.56 -25.09 18.56
C THR A 148 17.38 -25.66 17.78
N GLU A 149 16.53 -24.79 17.25
CA GLU A 149 15.39 -25.13 16.41
C GLU A 149 15.65 -24.77 14.94
N GLY A 150 14.77 -25.25 14.06
CA GLY A 150 14.89 -25.04 12.62
C GLY A 150 14.75 -23.58 12.20
N TYR A 151 15.61 -23.14 11.29
CA TYR A 151 15.49 -21.83 10.66
C TYR A 151 15.84 -21.91 9.18
N GLY A 152 15.41 -20.92 8.41
CA GLY A 152 15.67 -20.87 6.98
C GLY A 152 15.49 -19.48 6.39
N PHE A 153 16.09 -19.28 5.22
CA PHE A 153 16.05 -18.04 4.47
C PHE A 153 15.73 -18.33 3.00
N SER A 154 15.14 -17.38 2.29
CA SER A 154 15.05 -17.47 0.83
C SER A 154 16.45 -17.62 0.21
N ASN A 155 16.49 -18.24 -0.98
CA ASN A 155 17.72 -18.67 -1.66
C ASN A 155 18.57 -19.70 -0.88
N ASN A 156 18.06 -20.28 0.22
CA ASN A 156 18.78 -21.22 1.08
C ASN A 156 20.11 -20.65 1.59
N GLY A 157 20.11 -19.35 1.91
CA GLY A 157 21.25 -18.68 2.53
C GLY A 157 21.42 -19.02 4.01
N GLY A 158 22.45 -18.46 4.63
CA GLY A 158 22.65 -18.54 6.08
C GLY A 158 23.54 -19.69 6.57
N GLN A 159 24.36 -20.25 5.67
CA GLN A 159 25.31 -21.32 6.01
C GLN A 159 26.35 -20.91 7.08
N PHE A 160 26.67 -19.61 7.18
CA PHE A 160 27.69 -19.06 8.08
C PHE A 160 27.14 -17.99 9.04
N GLY A 161 25.83 -18.00 9.30
CA GLY A 161 25.17 -17.02 10.16
C GLY A 161 23.85 -16.52 9.57
N PRO A 162 23.27 -15.44 10.13
CA PRO A 162 22.06 -14.84 9.56
C PRO A 162 22.32 -14.39 8.12
N SER A 163 21.48 -14.82 7.18
CA SER A 163 21.60 -14.38 5.79
C SER A 163 21.21 -12.92 5.65
N SER A 164 22.03 -12.12 4.98
CA SER A 164 21.73 -10.71 4.70
C SER A 164 20.54 -10.56 3.75
N PHE A 165 19.92 -9.37 3.69
CA PHE A 165 18.83 -9.13 2.74
C PHE A 165 19.26 -9.42 1.30
N ASN A 166 20.45 -8.97 0.89
CA ASN A 166 20.94 -9.17 -0.47
C ASN A 166 21.18 -10.64 -0.83
N GLU A 167 21.60 -11.47 0.12
CA GLU A 167 21.74 -12.91 -0.10
C GLU A 167 20.39 -13.61 -0.21
N ALA A 168 19.43 -13.21 0.64
CA ALA A 168 18.10 -13.78 0.67
C ALA A 168 17.16 -13.17 -0.41
N ALA A 169 17.55 -12.09 -1.08
CA ALA A 169 16.69 -11.36 -1.99
C ALA A 169 16.36 -12.16 -3.27
N PHE A 170 15.10 -12.12 -3.68
CA PHE A 170 14.61 -12.64 -4.96
C PHE A 170 13.60 -11.67 -5.57
N THR A 171 13.49 -11.68 -6.90
CA THR A 171 12.57 -10.79 -7.63
C THR A 171 11.25 -11.49 -7.89
N VAL A 172 10.15 -10.79 -7.63
CA VAL A 172 8.79 -11.16 -8.04
C VAL A 172 8.42 -10.28 -9.23
N SER A 173 8.28 -10.90 -10.40
CA SER A 173 7.81 -10.25 -11.65
C SER A 173 6.74 -11.05 -12.39
N ALA A 174 6.41 -12.24 -11.86
CA ALA A 174 5.38 -13.15 -12.33
C ALA A 174 4.95 -14.05 -11.16
N ASN A 175 3.89 -14.84 -11.36
CA ASN A 175 3.59 -15.94 -10.46
C ASN A 175 4.76 -16.92 -10.46
N GLN A 176 5.24 -17.29 -9.29
CA GLN A 176 6.40 -18.17 -9.18
C GLN A 176 6.34 -19.04 -7.95
N GLN A 177 7.19 -20.06 -7.96
CA GLN A 177 7.33 -21.00 -6.86
C GLN A 177 8.76 -20.93 -6.30
N LEU A 178 8.88 -20.98 -4.99
CA LEU A 178 10.16 -21.00 -4.28
C LEU A 178 10.23 -22.22 -3.35
N ALA A 179 11.38 -22.88 -3.32
CA ALA A 179 11.67 -23.96 -2.40
C ALA A 179 12.72 -23.52 -1.38
N ILE A 180 12.42 -23.66 -0.09
CA ILE A 180 13.32 -23.32 1.02
C ILE A 180 13.54 -24.55 1.90
N GLN A 181 14.80 -24.80 2.26
CA GLN A 181 15.23 -25.84 3.17
C GLN A 181 15.45 -25.24 4.56
N LEU A 182 15.00 -25.95 5.59
CA LEU A 182 15.33 -25.61 6.97
C LEU A 182 16.63 -26.29 7.40
N HIS A 183 17.43 -25.57 8.17
CA HIS A 183 18.74 -26.00 8.68
C HIS A 183 18.69 -26.55 10.11
#